data_AF-A0A2T3HPG3-F1
#
_entry.id   AF-A0A2T3HPG3-F1
#
_cell.length_a   1.000
_cell.length_b   1.000
_cell.length_c   1.000
_cell.angle_alpha   90.00
_cell.angle_beta   90.00
_cell.angle_gamma   90.00
#
_symmetry.space_group_name_H-M   'P 1'
#
loop_
_entity.id
_entity.type
_entity.pdbx_description
1 polymer ?
#
loop_
_entity_poly.entity_id
_entity_poly.type
_entity_poly.pdbx_seq_one_letter_code
_entity_poly.pdbx_strand_id
1 'polypeptide(L)'
;MELRRDVFQAIADPTRRQIIEMLAASDMNMRSVADHFDMSRQAVALHMKVLEACGMLTITRSGREKHCTIIPAKLSEVHAWTEQFRSFWTAKLASLRQLVENGATELPAATVPQPGLHKKRKK
;
A
#
# COMPACT_ATOMS: atom_id res chain seq x y z
N MET A 1 8.36 -22.49 -3.82
CA MET A 1 7.39 -21.60 -4.48
C MET A 1 7.40 -20.30 -3.69
N GLU A 2 8.25 -19.35 -4.08
CA GLU A 2 8.31 -18.05 -3.40
C GLU A 2 6.97 -17.36 -3.56
N LEU A 3 6.20 -17.27 -2.47
CA LEU A 3 5.06 -16.38 -2.40
C LEU A 3 5.59 -14.97 -2.58
N ARG A 4 5.51 -14.45 -3.80
CA ARG A 4 5.68 -13.04 -4.10
C ARG A 4 4.60 -12.32 -3.29
N ARG A 5 4.98 -11.81 -2.11
CA ARG A 5 4.02 -11.20 -1.19
C ARG A 5 3.49 -9.94 -1.85
N ASP A 6 2.18 -9.74 -1.75
CA ASP A 6 1.47 -8.65 -2.41
C ASP A 6 1.64 -7.33 -1.64
N VAL A 7 1.61 -6.20 -2.32
CA VAL A 7 1.67 -4.87 -1.70
C VAL A 7 0.50 -4.64 -0.73
N PHE A 8 -0.67 -5.22 -1.01
CA PHE A 8 -1.81 -5.17 -0.09
C PHE A 8 -1.51 -5.86 1.24
N GLN A 9 -0.76 -6.97 1.22
CA GLN A 9 -0.31 -7.61 2.46
C GLN A 9 0.70 -6.74 3.19
N ALA A 10 1.61 -6.06 2.48
CA ALA A 10 2.56 -5.14 3.11
C ALA A 10 1.85 -4.04 3.91
N ILE A 11 0.83 -3.39 3.33
CA ILE A 11 0.18 -2.23 3.96
C ILE A 11 -0.95 -2.58 4.94
N ALA A 12 -1.39 -3.84 5.01
CA ALA A 12 -2.48 -4.26 5.90
C ALA A 12 -2.15 -4.09 7.40
N ASP A 13 -0.87 -4.10 7.76
CA ASP A 13 -0.41 -4.03 9.14
C ASP A 13 0.00 -2.60 9.53
N PRO A 14 -0.41 -2.11 10.70
CA PRO A 14 -0.12 -0.75 11.14
C PRO A 14 1.37 -0.51 11.37
N THR A 15 2.10 -1.48 11.95
CA THR A 15 3.55 -1.36 12.17
C THR A 15 4.30 -1.26 10.85
N ARG A 16 3.93 -2.06 9.85
CA ARG A 16 4.52 -1.94 8.50
C ARG A 16 4.25 -0.58 7.86
N ARG A 17 3.06 -0.01 8.03
CA ARG A 17 2.75 1.35 7.56
C ARG A 17 3.63 2.41 8.25
N GLN A 18 3.81 2.31 9.56
CA GLN A 18 4.70 3.21 10.31
C GLN A 18 6.16 3.09 9.85
N ILE A 19 6.66 1.87 9.58
CA ILE A 19 8.01 1.68 9.02
C ILE A 19 8.13 2.35 7.64
N ILE A 20 7.12 2.20 6.79
CA ILE A 20 7.08 2.83 5.46
C ILE A 20 7.12 4.36 5.59
N GLU A 21 6.29 4.93 6.45
CA GLU A 21 6.22 6.38 6.68
C GLU A 21 7.55 6.94 7.21
N MET A 22 8.17 6.24 8.16
CA MET A 22 9.46 6.61 8.73
C MET A 22 10.58 6.59 7.68
N LEU A 23 10.68 5.51 6.90
CA LEU A 23 11.71 5.38 5.87
C LEU A 23 11.45 6.26 4.64
N ALA A 24 10.20 6.71 4.43
CA ALA A 24 9.89 7.70 3.41
C ALA A 24 10.42 9.10 3.78
N ALA A 25 10.57 9.40 5.07
CA ALA A 25 11.14 10.66 5.53
C ALA A 25 12.68 10.66 5.53
N SER A 26 13.31 9.53 5.87
CA SER A 26 14.76 9.40 5.88
C SER A 26 15.21 7.94 5.80
N ASP A 27 16.26 7.68 5.03
CA ASP A 27 16.92 6.37 5.00
C ASP A 27 17.64 6.12 6.33
N MET A 28 17.38 4.98 6.97
CA MET A 28 17.93 4.65 8.27
C MET A 28 18.47 3.22 8.30
N ASN A 29 19.38 2.95 9.22
CA ASN A 29 19.81 1.58 9.47
C ASN A 29 18.71 0.78 10.21
N MET A 30 18.73 -0.54 10.05
CA MET A 30 17.76 -1.46 10.65
C MET A 30 17.66 -1.33 12.19
N ARG A 31 18.77 -1.00 12.85
CA ARG A 31 18.81 -0.85 14.32
C ARG A 31 18.04 0.40 14.74
N SER A 32 18.29 1.52 14.10
CA SER A 32 17.58 2.78 14.34
C SER A 32 16.08 2.60 14.14
N VAL A 33 15.63 1.92 13.07
CA VAL A 33 14.21 1.66 12.89
C VAL A 33 13.65 0.84 14.06
N ALA A 34 14.36 -0.20 14.52
CA ALA A 34 13.88 -1.03 15.61
C ALA A 34 13.79 -0.28 16.95
N ASP A 35 14.66 0.72 17.18
CA ASP A 35 14.65 1.52 18.40
C ASP A 35 13.42 2.47 18.49
N HIS A 36 12.62 2.60 17.43
CA HIS A 36 11.36 3.40 17.43
C HIS A 36 10.10 2.60 17.80
N PHE A 37 10.22 1.30 18.06
CA PHE A 37 9.08 0.44 18.38
C PHE A 37 9.25 -0.19 19.76
N ASP A 38 8.16 -0.29 20.52
CA ASP A 38 8.12 -1.00 21.81
C ASP A 38 7.98 -2.52 21.62
N MET A 39 8.78 -3.08 20.71
CA MET A 39 8.80 -4.51 20.42
C MET A 39 10.22 -5.01 20.22
N SER A 40 10.39 -6.33 20.23
CA SER A 40 11.71 -6.92 20.01
C SER A 40 12.25 -6.58 18.62
N ARG A 41 13.57 -6.41 18.51
CA ARG A 41 14.26 -6.23 17.22
C ARG A 41 13.96 -7.36 16.23
N GLN A 42 13.71 -8.57 16.74
CA GLN A 42 13.34 -9.72 15.92
C GLN A 42 11.95 -9.55 15.29
N ALA A 43 10.99 -8.98 16.02
CA ALA A 43 9.67 -8.67 15.51
C ALA A 43 9.76 -7.62 14.38
N VAL A 44 10.47 -6.50 14.60
CA VAL A 44 10.69 -5.49 13.56
C VAL A 44 11.36 -6.07 12.32
N ALA A 45 12.38 -6.93 12.50
CA ALA A 45 13.04 -7.61 11.40
C ALA A 45 12.08 -8.51 10.59
N LEU A 46 11.07 -9.12 11.23
CA LEU A 46 10.04 -9.88 10.53
C LEU A 46 9.15 -8.98 9.66
N HIS A 47 8.72 -7.83 10.18
CA HIS A 47 7.98 -6.83 9.41
C HIS A 47 8.80 -6.33 8.21
N MET A 48 10.09 -6.04 8.39
CA MET A 48 10.98 -5.63 7.30
C MET A 48 11.17 -6.71 6.23
N LYS A 49 11.31 -7.99 6.62
CA LYS A 49 11.37 -9.11 5.67
C LYS A 49 10.09 -9.22 4.84
N VAL A 50 8.93 -8.92 5.41
CA VAL A 50 7.67 -8.85 4.65
C VAL A 50 7.72 -7.72 3.63
N LEU A 51 8.15 -6.52 4.04
CA LEU A 51 8.26 -5.37 3.16
C LEU A 51 9.26 -5.62 2.01
N GLU A 52 10.41 -6.21 2.30
CA GLU A 52 11.41 -6.62 1.31
C GLU A 52 10.85 -7.66 0.33
N ALA A 53 10.16 -8.69 0.82
CA ALA A 53 9.53 -9.70 -0.03
C ALA A 53 8.40 -9.15 -0.92
N CYS A 54 7.76 -8.04 -0.53
CA CYS A 54 6.80 -7.30 -1.34
C CYS A 54 7.46 -6.34 -2.35
N GLY A 55 8.79 -6.19 -2.31
CA GLY A 55 9.53 -5.22 -3.11
C GLY A 55 9.30 -3.77 -2.68
N MET A 56 8.80 -3.55 -1.46
CA MET A 56 8.53 -2.23 -0.90
C MET A 56 9.76 -1.61 -0.24
N LEU A 57 10.77 -2.42 0.08
CA LEU A 57 11.95 -2.01 0.83
C LEU A 57 13.18 -2.71 0.26
N THR A 58 14.29 -1.98 0.15
CA THR A 58 15.61 -2.55 -0.17
C THR A 58 16.52 -2.44 1.03
N ILE A 59 17.26 -3.51 1.32
CA ILE A 59 18.30 -3.51 2.35
C ILE A 59 19.66 -3.51 1.66
N THR A 60 20.43 -2.44 1.83
CA THR A 60 21.80 -2.35 1.33
C THR A 60 22.80 -2.41 2.48
N ARG A 61 23.97 -3.02 2.26
CA ARG A 61 25.03 -3.05 3.27
C ARG A 61 25.98 -1.88 3.03
N SER A 62 26.02 -0.94 3.98
CA SER A 62 27.00 0.15 4.00
C SER A 62 28.00 -0.12 5.13
N GLY A 63 29.19 -0.63 4.77
CA GLY A 63 30.19 -1.05 5.74
C GLY A 63 29.70 -2.19 6.65
N ARG A 64 29.56 -1.89 7.96
CA ARG A 64 29.06 -2.83 8.98
C ARG A 64 27.55 -2.74 9.21
N GLU A 65 26.88 -1.73 8.65
CA GLU A 65 25.47 -1.46 8.89
C GLU A 65 24.59 -1.84 7.69
N LYS A 66 23.34 -2.24 7.98
CA LYS A 66 22.31 -2.51 6.99
C LYS A 66 21.41 -1.29 6.90
N HIS A 67 21.49 -0.57 5.80
CA HIS A 67 20.62 0.57 5.48
C HIS A 67 19.35 0.08 4.81
N CYS A 68 18.23 0.65 5.24
CA CYS A 68 16.91 0.35 4.73
C CYS A 68 16.40 1.58 3.96
N THR A 69 15.99 1.36 2.71
CA THR A 69 15.44 2.40 1.84
C THR A 69 14.10 1.91 1.31
N ILE A 70 13.08 2.78 1.34
CA ILE A 70 11.76 2.44 0.82
C ILE A 70 11.72 2.58 -0.71
N ILE A 71 10.88 1.78 -1.37
CA ILE A 71 10.57 1.89 -2.80
C ILE A 71 9.10 2.34 -2.93
N PRO A 72 8.82 3.67 -3.00
CA PRO A 72 7.46 4.18 -3.05
C PRO A 72 6.69 3.76 -4.31
N ALA A 73 7.42 3.44 -5.40
CA ALA A 73 6.82 3.07 -6.68
C ALA A 73 5.81 1.93 -6.56
N LYS A 74 5.99 1.01 -5.60
CA LYS A 74 5.06 -0.10 -5.37
C LYS A 74 3.72 0.31 -4.76
N LEU A 75 3.64 1.43 -4.06
CA LEU A 75 2.37 1.97 -3.57
C LEU A 75 1.46 2.49 -4.69
N SER A 76 2.01 2.77 -5.88
CA SER A 76 1.21 3.20 -7.03
C SER A 76 0.18 2.14 -7.46
N GLU A 77 0.48 0.85 -7.26
CA GLU A 77 -0.44 -0.26 -7.55
C GLU A 77 -1.70 -0.18 -6.66
N VAL A 78 -1.52 0.14 -5.37
CA VAL A 78 -2.62 0.34 -4.42
C VAL A 78 -3.41 1.59 -4.79
N HIS A 79 -2.73 2.70 -5.06
CA HIS A 79 -3.36 3.96 -5.45
C HIS A 79 -4.26 3.79 -6.68
N ALA A 80 -3.73 3.18 -7.76
CA ALA A 80 -4.47 2.92 -8.98
C ALA A 80 -5.69 2.01 -8.78
N TRP A 81 -5.59 1.05 -7.86
CA TRP A 81 -6.73 0.20 -7.48
C TRP A 81 -7.80 1.00 -6.72
N THR A 82 -7.41 1.77 -5.70
CA THR A 82 -8.37 2.57 -4.90
C THR A 82 -9.05 3.69 -5.70
N GLU A 83 -8.36 4.24 -6.70
CA GLU A 83 -8.86 5.34 -7.53
C GLU A 83 -10.13 4.97 -8.32
N GLN A 84 -10.26 3.70 -8.70
CA GLN A 84 -11.46 3.18 -9.37
C GLN A 84 -12.68 3.27 -8.45
N PHE A 85 -12.52 2.92 -7.18
CA PHE A 85 -13.58 3.02 -6.17
C PHE A 85 -13.89 4.48 -5.84
N ARG A 86 -12.87 5.35 -5.77
CA ARG A 86 -13.07 6.79 -5.59
C ARG A 86 -13.96 7.36 -6.69
N SER A 87 -13.66 7.03 -7.95
CA SER A 87 -14.43 7.47 -9.12
C SER A 87 -15.87 6.96 -9.07
N PHE A 88 -16.07 5.69 -8.74
CA PHE A 88 -17.38 5.08 -8.56
C PHE A 88 -18.24 5.79 -7.51
N TRP A 89 -17.69 5.99 -6.31
CA TRP A 89 -18.42 6.66 -5.23
C TRP A 89 -18.70 8.13 -5.56
N THR A 90 -17.76 8.81 -6.20
CA THR A 90 -17.94 10.20 -6.65
C THR A 90 -19.12 10.31 -7.62
N ALA A 91 -19.19 9.44 -8.62
CA ALA A 91 -20.30 9.41 -9.57
C ALA A 91 -21.64 9.10 -8.87
N LYS A 92 -21.66 8.09 -8.00
CA LYS A 92 -22.88 7.71 -7.27
C LYS A 92 -23.40 8.83 -6.36
N LEU A 93 -22.50 9.52 -5.66
CA LEU A 93 -22.86 10.67 -4.82
C LEU A 93 -23.34 11.86 -5.65
N ALA A 94 -22.77 12.10 -6.83
CA ALA A 94 -23.23 13.15 -7.75
C ALA A 94 -24.66 12.87 -8.26
N SER A 95 -24.96 11.61 -8.60
CA SER A 95 -26.31 11.21 -9.01
C SER A 95 -27.34 11.35 -7.88
N LEU A 96 -26.96 10.96 -6.66
CA LEU A 96 -27.81 11.15 -5.49
C LEU A 96 -28.11 12.64 -5.25
N ARG A 97 -27.09 13.50 -5.38
CA ARG A 97 -27.25 14.96 -5.27
C ARG A 97 -28.28 15.47 -6.29
N GLN A 98 -28.19 15.05 -7.56
CA GLN A 98 -29.13 15.47 -8.60
C GLN A 98 -30.57 14.99 -8.33
N LEU A 99 -30.75 13.76 -7.83
CA LEU A 99 -32.07 13.24 -7.44
C LEU A 99 -32.70 14.11 -6.34
N VAL A 100 -31.92 14.45 -5.31
CA VAL A 100 -32.41 15.26 -4.17
C VAL A 100 -32.68 16.71 -4.57
N GLU A 101 -31.81 17.32 -5.37
CA GLU A 101 -31.93 18.74 -5.76
C GLU A 101 -32.95 18.97 -6.89
N ASN A 102 -33.07 18.03 -7.83
CA ASN A 102 -33.85 18.22 -9.06
C ASN A 102 -35.04 17.25 -9.21
N GLY A 103 -35.29 16.37 -8.24
CA GLY A 103 -36.40 15.40 -8.28
C GLY A 103 -36.28 14.33 -9.38
N ALA A 104 -35.09 14.14 -9.95
CA ALA A 104 -34.87 13.24 -11.08
C ALA A 104 -35.12 11.77 -10.68
N THR A 105 -36.13 11.12 -11.25
CA THR A 105 -36.69 9.84 -10.77
C THR A 105 -35.78 8.61 -10.92
N GLU A 106 -34.60 8.73 -11.55
CA GLU A 106 -33.72 7.58 -11.82
C GLU A 106 -32.26 7.85 -11.44
N LEU A 107 -31.73 6.98 -10.58
CA LEU A 107 -30.30 6.89 -10.32
C LEU A 107 -29.65 6.13 -11.50
N PRO A 108 -28.74 6.74 -12.29
CA PRO A 108 -27.96 5.96 -13.22
C PRO A 108 -27.20 4.87 -12.46
N ALA A 109 -27.20 3.66 -13.00
CA ALA A 109 -26.49 2.53 -12.42
C ALA A 109 -25.00 2.86 -12.38
N ALA A 110 -24.52 3.31 -11.22
CA ALA A 110 -23.09 3.32 -10.96
C ALA A 110 -22.63 1.86 -11.05
N THR A 111 -21.91 1.52 -12.11
CA THR A 111 -21.36 0.18 -12.27
C THR A 111 -20.21 0.04 -11.30
N VAL A 112 -20.28 -0.95 -10.41
CA VAL A 112 -19.16 -1.28 -9.50
C VAL A 112 -17.93 -1.50 -10.36
N PRO A 113 -16.81 -0.81 -10.07
CA PRO A 113 -15.58 -1.02 -10.81
C PRO A 113 -15.18 -2.49 -10.63
N GLN A 114 -15.16 -3.23 -11.74
CA GLN A 114 -14.67 -4.60 -11.80
C GLN A 114 -13.14 -4.50 -11.76
N PRO A 115 -12.47 -4.85 -10.64
CA PRO A 115 -11.03 -4.72 -10.58
C PRO A 115 -10.42 -5.64 -11.63
N GLY A 116 -9.59 -5.10 -12.52
CA GLY A 116 -8.87 -5.89 -13.49
C GLY A 116 -8.10 -7.01 -12.78
N LEU A 117 -8.50 -8.26 -13.04
CA LEU A 117 -7.74 -9.46 -12.69
C LEU A 117 -6.27 -9.18 -12.99
N HIS A 118 -5.41 -9.29 -11.97
CA HIS A 118 -3.95 -9.21 -12.13
C HIS A 118 -3.56 -10.06 -13.34
N LYS A 119 -3.28 -9.41 -14.47
CA LYS A 119 -2.85 -10.11 -15.68
C LYS A 119 -1.55 -10.78 -15.30
N LYS A 120 -1.57 -12.10 -15.10
CA LYS A 120 -0.36 -12.91 -14.94
C LYS A 120 0.56 -12.53 -16.09
N ARG A 121 1.68 -11.85 -15.81
CA ARG A 121 2.73 -11.63 -16.79
C ARG A 121 3.08 -13.03 -17.32
N LYS A 122 2.80 -13.28 -18.59
CA LYS A 122 3.26 -14.48 -19.29
C LYS A 122 4.78 -14.55 -19.15
N LYS A 123 5.25 -15.75 -18.84
CA LYS A 123 6.66 -16.15 -18.84
C LYS A 123 7.33 -15.77 -20.16
#